data_AF-A0A349GAB5-F1
#
_entry.id   AF-A0A349GAB5-F1
#
_cell.length_a   1.000
_cell.length_b   1.000
_cell.length_c   1.000
_cell.angle_alpha   90.00
_cell.angle_beta   90.00
_cell.angle_gamma   90.00
#
_symmetry.space_group_name_H-M   'P 1'
#
loop_
_entity.id
_entity.type
_entity.pdbx_description
1 polymer ?
#
loop_
_entity_poly.entity_id
_entity_poly.type
_entity_poly.pdbx_seq_one_letter_code
_entity_poly.pdbx_strand_id
1 'polypeptide(L)'
;MFDKNQISILKEAVDKENAKTQEILQKRPERKKSFTTGSGDPVNRYYSPVDIEDMDYMNDLGLPGQYPYTRGVQPTMYRGQFWTMRMYAGFATAEESNKRYKFLVEQGSSGLSVAFDLPTQIGYG
;
A
#
# COMPACT_ATOMS: atom_id res chain seq x y z
N MET A 1 9.74 -21.10 -1.21
CA MET A 1 8.38 -20.66 -1.62
C MET A 1 7.94 -21.37 -2.90
N PHE A 2 8.83 -21.56 -3.87
CA PHE A 2 8.57 -22.33 -5.10
C PHE A 2 9.59 -23.45 -5.28
N ASP A 3 9.23 -24.47 -6.04
CA ASP A 3 10.16 -25.54 -6.41
C ASP A 3 11.24 -24.99 -7.35
N LYS A 4 12.51 -25.33 -7.10
CA LYS A 4 13.64 -24.79 -7.88
C LYS A 4 13.60 -25.17 -9.35
N ASN A 5 13.09 -26.36 -9.68
CA ASN A 5 12.94 -26.79 -11.08
C ASN A 5 11.79 -26.04 -11.75
N GLN A 6 10.71 -25.73 -11.02
CA GLN A 6 9.65 -24.88 -11.55
C GLN A 6 10.13 -23.46 -11.83
N ILE A 7 10.95 -22.88 -10.94
CA ILE A 7 11.54 -21.56 -11.15
C ILE A 7 12.47 -21.55 -12.37
N SER A 8 13.30 -22.58 -12.56
CA SER A 8 14.19 -22.63 -13.73
C SER A 8 13.42 -22.70 -15.04
N ILE A 9 12.37 -23.54 -15.11
CA ILE A 9 11.49 -23.64 -16.28
C ILE A 9 10.79 -22.30 -16.54
N LEU A 10 10.31 -21.64 -15.49
CA LEU A 10 9.66 -20.35 -15.60
C LEU A 10 10.64 -19.26 -16.08
N LYS A 11 11.88 -19.27 -15.61
CA LYS A 11 12.93 -18.34 -16.02
C LYS A 11 13.20 -18.42 -17.52
N GLU A 12 13.32 -19.63 -18.06
CA GLU A 12 13.45 -19.84 -19.50
C GLU A 12 12.23 -19.32 -20.29
N ALA A 13 11.03 -19.54 -19.77
CA ALA A 13 9.80 -19.04 -20.41
C ALA A 13 9.72 -17.50 -20.39
N VAL A 14 10.10 -16.88 -19.27
CA VAL A 14 10.19 -15.42 -19.09
C VAL A 14 11.21 -14.82 -20.06
N ASP A 15 12.39 -15.42 -20.18
CA ASP A 15 13.44 -14.96 -21.09
C ASP A 15 12.98 -15.02 -22.55
N LYS A 16 12.32 -16.12 -22.93
CA LYS A 16 11.77 -16.30 -24.28
C LYS A 16 10.70 -15.25 -24.60
N GLU A 17 9.80 -14.97 -23.66
CA GLU A 17 8.75 -13.96 -23.85
C GLU A 17 9.33 -12.54 -23.88
N ASN A 18 10.34 -12.26 -23.06
CA ASN A 18 11.06 -10.99 -23.08
C ASN A 18 11.75 -10.76 -24.43
N ALA A 19 12.44 -11.76 -24.98
CA ALA A 19 13.08 -11.69 -26.29
C ALA A 19 12.05 -11.40 -27.40
N LYS A 20 10.95 -12.15 -27.43
CA LYS A 20 9.84 -11.92 -28.37
C LYS A 20 9.25 -10.51 -28.23
N THR A 21 9.12 -10.02 -27.00
CA THR A 21 8.58 -8.69 -26.76
C THR A 21 9.53 -7.62 -27.29
N GLN A 22 10.85 -7.79 -27.17
CA GLN A 22 11.83 -6.84 -27.72
C GLN A 22 11.68 -6.68 -29.24
N GLU A 23 11.42 -7.77 -29.98
CA GLU A 23 11.16 -7.69 -31.43
C GLU A 23 9.91 -6.87 -31.76
N ILE A 24 8.87 -6.97 -30.91
CA ILE A 24 7.63 -6.20 -31.07
C ILE A 24 7.88 -4.73 -30.75
N LEU A 25 8.63 -4.42 -29.69
CA LEU A 25 8.93 -3.05 -29.27
C LEU A 25 9.70 -2.26 -30.34
N GLN A 26 10.55 -2.93 -31.11
CA GLN A 26 11.24 -2.31 -32.26
C GLN A 26 10.25 -1.82 -33.33
N LYS A 27 9.15 -2.54 -33.55
CA LYS A 27 8.11 -2.17 -34.52
C LYS A 27 7.03 -1.26 -33.94
N ARG A 28 6.74 -1.43 -32.65
CA ARG A 28 5.65 -0.78 -31.92
C ARG A 28 6.12 -0.45 -30.50
N PRO A 29 6.74 0.73 -30.31
CA PRO A 29 7.26 1.11 -29.01
C PRO A 29 6.12 1.37 -28.01
N GLU A 30 6.44 1.19 -26.73
CA GLU A 30 5.55 1.57 -25.64
C GLU A 30 5.42 3.10 -25.52
N ARG A 31 4.41 3.54 -24.77
CA ARG A 31 4.11 4.97 -24.55
C ARG A 31 5.24 5.76 -23.90
N LYS A 32 6.09 5.07 -23.13
CA LYS A 32 7.25 5.64 -22.44
C LYS A 32 8.43 4.67 -22.59
N LYS A 33 9.65 5.21 -22.53
CA LYS A 33 10.88 4.39 -22.52
C LYS A 33 11.04 3.60 -21.22
N SER A 34 10.62 4.18 -20.10
CA SER A 34 10.57 3.54 -18.79
C SER A 34 9.31 3.96 -18.05
N PHE A 35 8.80 3.06 -17.23
CA PHE A 35 7.71 3.32 -16.30
C PHE A 35 8.30 3.40 -14.90
N THR A 36 7.87 4.40 -14.14
CA THR A 36 8.32 4.60 -12.75
C THR A 36 7.13 4.88 -11.85
N THR A 37 7.28 4.57 -10.57
CA THR A 37 6.35 4.99 -9.51
C THR A 37 6.44 6.49 -9.27
N GLY A 38 5.57 7.03 -8.41
CA GLY A 38 5.65 8.43 -7.96
C GLY A 38 6.91 8.75 -7.14
N SER A 39 7.53 7.74 -6.52
CA SER A 39 8.82 7.85 -5.82
C SER A 39 10.03 7.73 -6.75
N GLY A 40 9.84 7.33 -8.01
CA GLY A 40 10.90 7.20 -9.01
C GLY A 40 11.43 5.77 -9.21
N ASP A 41 10.87 4.78 -8.51
CA ASP A 41 11.29 3.38 -8.66
C ASP A 41 10.85 2.81 -10.02
N PRO A 42 11.72 2.06 -10.72
CA PRO A 42 11.36 1.46 -12.01
C PRO A 42 10.28 0.39 -11.84
N VAL A 43 9.35 0.34 -12.79
CA VAL A 43 8.26 -0.63 -12.84
C VAL A 43 8.42 -1.50 -14.08
N ASN A 44 8.56 -2.82 -13.85
CA ASN A 44 8.67 -3.80 -14.92
C ASN A 44 7.31 -4.01 -15.61
N ARG A 45 7.32 -4.53 -16.85
CA ARG A 45 6.10 -4.79 -17.63
C ARG A 45 5.15 -5.76 -16.92
N TYR A 46 5.72 -6.76 -16.25
CA TYR A 46 5.03 -7.73 -15.42
C TYR A 46 5.99 -8.27 -14.36
N TYR A 47 5.45 -8.97 -13.37
CA TYR A 47 6.21 -9.64 -12.32
C TYR A 47 5.76 -11.11 -12.24
N SER A 48 6.68 -11.97 -11.84
CA SER A 48 6.55 -13.42 -11.82
C SER A 48 7.19 -14.00 -10.55
N PRO A 49 6.99 -15.28 -10.24
CA PRO A 49 7.73 -15.96 -9.18
C PRO A 49 9.25 -15.86 -9.26
N VAL A 50 9.83 -15.62 -10.45
CA VAL A 50 11.29 -15.41 -10.61
C VAL A 50 11.74 -14.13 -9.91
N ASP A 51 10.90 -13.09 -9.89
CA ASP A 51 11.21 -11.79 -9.28
C ASP A 51 11.24 -11.83 -7.74
N ILE A 52 10.79 -12.93 -7.14
CA ILE A 52 10.79 -13.17 -5.69
C ILE A 52 11.49 -14.49 -5.34
N GLU A 53 12.39 -14.98 -6.21
CA GLU A 53 13.07 -16.27 -6.01
C GLU A 53 13.90 -16.32 -4.73
N ASP A 54 14.51 -15.18 -4.36
CA ASP A 54 15.35 -15.01 -3.18
C ASP A 54 14.59 -14.61 -1.90
N MET A 55 13.26 -14.41 -1.98
CA MET A 55 12.46 -13.98 -0.83
C MET A 55 12.37 -15.09 0.22
N ASP A 56 12.73 -14.78 1.46
CA ASP A 56 12.46 -15.63 2.61
C ASP A 56 11.04 -15.39 3.11
N TYR A 57 10.15 -16.35 2.88
CA TYR A 57 8.76 -16.25 3.28
C TYR A 57 8.61 -15.86 4.76
N MET A 58 9.36 -16.49 5.66
CA MET A 58 9.13 -16.30 7.10
C MET A 58 9.77 -15.02 7.62
N ASN A 59 10.92 -14.62 7.07
CA ASN A 59 11.66 -13.44 7.54
C ASN A 59 11.24 -12.14 6.85
N ASP A 60 10.82 -12.18 5.58
CA ASP A 60 10.46 -10.97 4.81
C ASP A 60 8.94 -10.71 4.81
N LEU A 61 8.13 -11.77 4.75
CA LEU A 61 6.67 -11.66 4.64
C LEU A 61 5.94 -12.06 5.95
N GLY A 62 6.30 -13.22 6.51
CA GLY A 62 5.76 -13.77 7.74
C GLY A 62 4.27 -14.11 7.71
N LEU A 63 3.72 -14.29 8.91
CA LEU A 63 2.30 -14.50 9.17
C LEU A 63 1.68 -13.24 9.82
N PRO A 64 0.37 -12.99 9.63
CA PRO A 64 -0.27 -11.82 10.25
C PRO A 64 -0.16 -11.87 11.77
N GLY A 65 0.13 -10.72 12.39
CA GLY A 65 0.30 -10.60 13.84
C GLY A 65 1.63 -11.13 14.38
N GLN A 66 2.61 -11.43 13.53
CA GLN A 66 3.94 -11.87 13.91
C GLN A 66 5.00 -11.04 13.18
N TYR A 67 6.20 -10.90 13.77
CA TYR A 67 7.34 -10.28 13.10
C TYR A 67 7.59 -10.95 11.73
N PRO A 68 7.91 -10.21 10.65
CA PRO A 68 8.18 -8.76 10.55
C PRO A 68 6.93 -7.87 10.46
N TYR A 69 5.73 -8.42 10.67
CA TYR A 69 4.44 -7.72 10.58
C TYR A 69 4.10 -7.17 9.19
N THR A 70 4.79 -7.61 8.13
CA THR A 70 4.52 -7.23 6.73
C THR A 70 3.07 -7.50 6.34
N ARG A 71 2.45 -8.56 6.86
CA ARG A 71 1.03 -8.91 6.63
C ARG A 71 0.05 -8.26 7.61
N GLY A 72 0.52 -7.35 8.45
CA GLY A 72 -0.26 -6.63 9.46
C GLY A 72 0.08 -7.03 10.89
N VAL A 73 -0.19 -6.11 11.81
CA VAL A 73 0.17 -6.23 13.24
C VAL A 73 -0.81 -7.06 14.07
N GLN A 74 -1.98 -7.40 13.53
CA GLN A 74 -3.00 -8.19 14.23
C GLN A 74 -3.24 -9.52 13.49
N PRO A 75 -3.39 -10.67 14.18
CA PRO A 75 -3.64 -11.96 13.53
C PRO A 75 -4.94 -12.01 12.71
N THR A 76 -6.00 -11.35 13.19
CA THR A 76 -7.33 -11.36 12.55
C THR A 76 -7.61 -10.14 11.68
N MET A 77 -6.77 -9.11 11.77
CA MET A 77 -6.93 -7.80 11.11
C MET A 77 -8.41 -7.35 11.11
N TYR A 78 -8.92 -6.94 9.95
CA TYR A 78 -10.25 -6.38 9.76
C TYR A 78 -11.38 -7.42 9.75
N ARG A 79 -11.07 -8.72 9.86
CA ARG A 79 -12.10 -9.74 10.17
C ARG A 79 -12.49 -9.72 11.64
N GLY A 80 -11.58 -9.32 12.52
CA GLY A 80 -11.83 -9.18 13.96
C GLY A 80 -12.35 -7.79 14.31
N GLN A 81 -11.68 -6.74 13.81
CA GLN A 81 -12.06 -5.35 14.07
C GLN A 81 -11.71 -4.47 12.88
N PHE A 82 -12.68 -3.72 12.36
CA PHE A 82 -12.43 -2.73 11.30
C PHE A 82 -11.46 -1.64 11.78
N TRP A 83 -10.83 -0.96 10.81
CA TRP A 83 -10.06 0.24 11.11
C TRP A 83 -10.97 1.31 11.74
N THR A 84 -10.39 2.16 12.57
CA THR A 84 -11.13 3.30 13.14
C THR A 84 -11.43 4.30 12.04
N MET A 85 -12.70 4.51 11.71
CA MET A 85 -13.12 5.60 10.83
C MET A 85 -13.05 6.90 11.61
N ARG A 86 -11.93 7.62 11.43
CA ARG A 86 -11.63 8.86 12.15
C ARG A 86 -11.58 10.03 11.17
N MET A 87 -12.65 10.83 11.16
CA MET A 87 -12.69 12.04 10.34
C MET A 87 -11.94 13.18 11.03
N TYR A 88 -11.09 13.88 10.27
CA TYR A 88 -10.40 15.09 10.73
C TYR A 88 -11.33 16.29 10.60
N ALA A 89 -11.68 16.91 11.73
CA ALA A 89 -12.64 18.01 11.78
C ALA A 89 -12.33 18.99 12.91
N GLY A 90 -12.58 20.26 12.66
CA GLY A 90 -12.48 21.34 13.62
C GLY A 90 -12.97 22.64 12.97
N PHE A 91 -13.58 23.50 13.77
CA PHE A 91 -14.11 24.80 13.36
C PHE A 91 -13.59 25.89 14.30
N ALA A 92 -13.85 27.15 13.94
CA ALA A 92 -13.37 28.32 14.66
C ALA A 92 -13.74 28.31 16.16
N THR A 93 -14.91 27.75 16.51
CA THR A 93 -15.34 27.63 17.91
C THR A 93 -15.46 26.18 18.38
N ALA A 94 -15.34 25.99 19.70
CA ALA A 94 -15.52 24.69 20.33
C ALA A 94 -16.96 24.15 20.18
N GLU A 95 -17.96 25.04 20.19
CA GLU A 95 -19.37 24.66 20.06
C GLU A 95 -19.68 24.11 18.66
N GLU A 96 -19.24 24.80 17.61
CA GLU A 96 -19.39 24.35 16.22
C GLU A 96 -18.65 23.03 15.98
N SER A 97 -17.45 22.90 16.54
CA SER A 97 -16.67 21.66 16.52
C SER A 97 -17.44 20.52 17.21
N ASN A 98 -18.03 20.75 18.38
CA ASN A 98 -18.82 19.76 19.10
C ASN A 98 -20.05 19.31 18.31
N LYS A 99 -20.78 20.25 17.70
CA LYS A 99 -21.92 19.95 16.83
C LYS A 99 -21.52 19.06 15.65
N ARG A 100 -20.37 19.35 15.03
CA ARG A 100 -19.82 18.51 13.96
C ARG A 100 -19.44 17.12 14.45
N TYR A 101 -18.81 17.00 15.61
CA TYR A 101 -18.41 15.70 16.15
C TYR A 101 -19.61 14.80 16.42
N LYS A 102 -20.67 15.33 17.02
CA LYS A 102 -21.93 14.59 17.22
C LYS A 102 -22.50 14.10 15.89
N PHE A 103 -22.59 14.98 14.90
CA PHE A 103 -23.02 14.61 13.55
C PHE A 103 -22.17 13.49 12.95
N LEU A 104 -20.83 13.54 13.07
CA LEU A 104 -19.95 12.50 12.53
C LEU A 104 -20.14 11.15 13.22
N VAL A 105 -20.35 11.15 14.53
CA VAL A 105 -20.66 9.94 15.30
C VAL A 105 -22.01 9.36 14.86
N GLU A 106 -23.04 10.20 14.69
CA GLU A 106 -24.34 9.79 14.15
C GLU A 106 -24.24 9.19 12.74
N GLN A 107 -23.29 9.65 11.92
CA GLN A 107 -22.99 9.09 10.60
C GLN A 107 -22.07 7.87 10.61
N GLY A 108 -21.75 7.32 11.80
CA GLY A 108 -21.00 6.06 11.94
C GLY A 108 -19.49 6.20 12.09
N SER A 109 -18.97 7.41 12.33
CA SER A 109 -17.55 7.59 12.68
C SER A 109 -17.26 6.95 14.04
N SER A 110 -16.21 6.12 14.11
CA SER A 110 -15.79 5.40 15.33
C SER A 110 -14.62 6.05 16.05
N GLY A 111 -14.17 7.24 15.61
CA GLY A 111 -13.17 8.05 16.28
C GLY A 111 -13.21 9.51 15.84
N LEU A 112 -12.74 10.41 16.69
CA LEU A 112 -12.68 11.85 16.40
C LEU A 112 -11.23 12.31 16.24
N SER A 113 -10.95 13.17 15.27
CA SER A 113 -9.66 13.87 15.17
C SER A 113 -9.90 15.37 15.06
N VAL A 114 -9.20 16.14 15.89
CA VAL A 114 -9.44 17.57 16.08
C VAL A 114 -8.45 18.38 15.25
N ALA A 115 -8.98 19.27 14.41
CA ALA A 115 -8.20 20.28 13.74
C ALA A 115 -8.21 21.57 14.56
N PHE A 116 -7.04 22.10 14.89
CA PHE A 116 -6.89 23.40 15.53
C PHE A 116 -6.58 24.49 14.50
N ASP A 117 -6.95 25.73 14.80
CA ASP A 117 -6.54 26.89 14.02
C ASP A 117 -5.03 27.17 14.20
N LEU A 118 -4.48 28.00 13.31
CA LEU A 118 -3.05 28.28 13.34
C LEU A 118 -2.61 28.91 14.68
N PRO A 119 -3.27 29.96 15.23
CA PRO A 119 -2.89 30.53 16.52
C PRO A 119 -2.74 29.49 17.64
N THR A 120 -3.68 28.56 17.76
CA THR A 120 -3.59 27.46 18.75
C THR A 120 -2.40 26.54 18.44
N GLN A 121 -2.16 26.20 17.18
CA GLN A 121 -1.03 25.34 16.78
C GLN A 121 0.34 25.97 17.08
N ILE A 122 0.46 27.30 16.98
CA ILE A 122 1.71 28.04 17.24
C ILE A 122 1.77 28.65 18.66
N GLY A 123 0.80 28.33 19.54
CA GLY A 123 0.84 28.70 20.96
C GLY A 123 0.48 30.15 21.27
N TYR A 124 -0.25 30.85 20.39
CA TYR A 124 -0.74 32.21 20.60
C TYR A 124 -2.19 32.25 21.11
N GLY A 125 -2.55 31.33 22.01
CA GLY A 125 -3.88 31.21 22.62
C GLY A 125 -3.96 31.74 24.05
#